data_AF-A0A970GW92-F1
#
_entry.id   AF-A0A970GW92-F1
#
_cell.length_a   1.000
_cell.length_b   1.000
_cell.length_c   1.000
_cell.angle_alpha   90.00
_cell.angle_beta   90.00
_cell.angle_gamma   90.00
#
_symmetry.space_group_name_H-M   'P 1'
#
loop_
_entity.id
_entity.type
_entity.pdbx_description
1 polymer ?
#
loop_
_entity_poly.entity_id
_entity_poly.type
_entity_poly.pdbx_seq_one_letter_code
_entity_poly.pdbx_strand_id
1 'polypeptide(L)'
;MQKDTVNVTLRLDREIKENAEVLFKELGMNLTTAFNVFVRQTLRMGKIPFEIGDPFYSDMNMTRLRGSIAKAEAGKLKRHALIEE
;
A
#
# COMPACT_ATOMS: atom_id res chain seq x y z
N MET A 1 -29.68 21.75 4.71
CA MET A 1 -29.81 20.35 4.28
C MET A 1 -29.29 19.46 5.40
N GLN A 2 -30.17 18.65 5.98
CA GLN A 2 -29.76 17.63 6.94
C GLN A 2 -29.00 16.55 6.16
N LYS A 3 -27.80 16.17 6.60
CA LYS A 3 -27.05 15.09 5.99
C LYS A 3 -27.68 13.78 6.46
N ASP A 4 -28.31 13.04 5.56
CA ASP A 4 -28.73 11.68 5.84
C ASP A 4 -27.48 10.83 6.07
N THR A 5 -27.27 10.43 7.33
CA THR A 5 -26.15 9.57 7.72
C THR A 5 -26.63 8.15 7.89
N VAL A 6 -25.86 7.19 7.39
CA VAL A 6 -26.10 5.75 7.57
C VAL A 6 -25.02 5.18 8.49
N ASN A 7 -25.42 4.34 9.43
CA ASN A 7 -24.49 3.64 10.32
C ASN A 7 -23.81 2.49 9.58
N VAL A 8 -22.49 2.39 9.71
CA VAL A 8 -21.68 1.30 9.13
C VAL A 8 -20.96 0.59 10.27
N THR A 9 -21.08 -0.74 10.33
CA THR A 9 -20.38 -1.59 11.31
C THR A 9 -19.22 -2.30 10.61
N LEU A 10 -18.01 -2.14 11.14
CA LEU A 10 -16.79 -2.79 10.65
C LEU A 10 -16.21 -3.68 11.75
N ARG A 11 -15.75 -4.87 11.37
CA ARG A 11 -14.99 -5.77 12.24
C ARG A 11 -13.52 -5.68 11.88
N LEU A 12 -12.67 -5.49 12.89
CA LEU A 12 -11.22 -5.46 12.80
C LEU A 12 -10.64 -6.29 13.93
N ASP A 13 -9.46 -6.86 13.71
CA ASP A 13 -8.69 -7.46 14.79
C ASP A 13 -8.31 -6.40 15.83
N ARG A 14 -8.27 -6.81 17.11
CA ARG A 14 -8.02 -5.90 18.23
C ARG A 14 -6.68 -5.17 18.06
N GLU A 15 -5.63 -5.91 17.77
CA GLU A 15 -4.27 -5.34 17.62
C GLU A 15 -4.20 -4.35 16.46
N ILE A 16 -4.83 -4.67 15.32
CA ILE A 16 -4.91 -3.78 14.16
C ILE A 16 -5.66 -2.49 14.51
N LYS A 17 -6.78 -2.59 15.24
CA LYS A 17 -7.55 -1.42 15.70
C LYS A 17 -6.70 -0.51 16.59
N GLU A 18 -6.03 -1.09 17.58
CA GLU A 18 -5.22 -0.34 18.55
C GLU A 18 -4.06 0.39 17.85
N ASN A 19 -3.34 -0.30 16.97
CA ASN A 19 -2.25 0.29 16.18
C ASN A 19 -2.77 1.42 15.27
N ALA A 20 -3.90 1.22 14.60
CA ALA A 20 -4.52 2.24 13.77
C ALA A 20 -4.96 3.47 14.57
N GLU A 21 -5.54 3.29 15.77
CA GLU A 21 -5.95 4.39 16.63
C GLU A 21 -4.75 5.22 17.10
N VAL A 22 -3.63 4.59 17.46
CA VAL A 22 -2.39 5.31 17.82
C VAL A 22 -1.90 6.15 16.63
N LEU A 23 -1.74 5.53 15.46
CA LEU A 23 -1.27 6.20 14.25
C LEU A 23 -2.16 7.40 13.86
N PHE A 24 -3.47 7.18 13.78
CA PHE A 24 -4.38 8.26 13.37
C PHE A 24 -4.45 9.38 14.40
N LYS A 25 -4.31 9.06 15.70
CA LYS A 25 -4.25 10.07 16.75
C LYS A 25 -3.01 10.96 16.64
N GLU A 26 -1.85 10.40 16.30
CA GLU A 26 -0.64 11.17 16.00
C GLU A 26 -0.85 12.11 14.80
N LEU A 27 -1.65 11.67 13.81
CA LEU A 27 -2.07 12.48 12.66
C LEU A 27 -3.21 13.46 12.97
N GLY A 28 -3.66 13.55 14.23
CA GLY A 28 -4.72 14.47 14.66
C GLY A 28 -6.13 14.07 14.23
N MET A 29 -6.39 12.78 13.96
CA MET A 29 -7.70 12.28 13.55
C MET A 29 -8.10 10.99 14.28
N ASN A 30 -9.41 10.72 14.32
CA ASN A 30 -9.92 9.45 14.84
C ASN A 30 -10.16 8.45 13.69
N LEU A 31 -10.37 7.18 14.05
CA LEU A 31 -10.57 6.09 13.10
C LEU A 31 -11.77 6.34 12.16
N THR A 32 -12.85 6.93 12.65
CA THR A 32 -14.03 7.29 11.86
C THR A 32 -13.72 8.35 10.81
N THR A 33 -12.96 9.38 11.16
CA THR A 33 -12.50 10.42 10.24
C THR A 33 -11.58 9.83 9.18
N ALA A 34 -10.61 9.00 9.59
CA ALA A 34 -9.70 8.33 8.67
C ALA A 34 -10.46 7.45 7.65
N PHE A 35 -11.43 6.67 8.12
CA PHE A 35 -12.29 5.86 7.25
C PHE A 35 -13.12 6.72 6.27
N ASN A 36 -13.69 7.82 6.74
CA ASN A 36 -14.42 8.75 5.88
C ASN A 36 -13.52 9.39 4.81
N VAL A 37 -12.27 9.70 5.16
CA VAL A 37 -11.27 10.19 4.19
C VAL A 37 -10.97 9.11 3.15
N PHE A 38 -10.72 7.86 3.58
CA PHE A 38 -10.51 6.73 2.69
C PHE A 38 -11.65 6.58 1.68
N VAL A 39 -12.90 6.52 2.14
CA VAL A 39 -14.08 6.36 1.24
C VAL A 39 -14.16 7.52 0.24
N ARG A 40 -13.96 8.76 0.70
CA ARG A 40 -13.98 9.94 -0.19
C ARG A 40 -12.87 9.90 -1.23
N GLN A 41 -11.67 9.44 -0.86
CA GLN A 41 -10.57 9.27 -1.79
C GLN A 41 -10.87 8.21 -2.83
N THR A 42 -11.35 7.04 -2.40
CA THR A 42 -11.72 5.93 -3.28
C THR A 42 -12.76 6.38 -4.32
N LEU A 43 -13.81 7.09 -3.88
CA LEU A 43 -14.85 7.62 -4.76
C LEU A 43 -14.31 8.67 -5.74
N ARG A 44 -13.43 9.56 -5.28
CA ARG A 44 -12.84 10.60 -6.12
C ARG A 44 -11.92 10.04 -7.20
N MET A 45 -11.18 8.97 -6.89
CA MET A 45 -10.22 8.37 -7.81
C MET A 45 -10.82 7.25 -8.66
N GLY A 46 -12.00 6.74 -8.31
CA GLY A 46 -12.60 5.56 -8.95
C GLY A 46 -11.79 4.27 -8.75
N LYS A 47 -10.87 4.25 -7.78
CA LYS A 47 -10.00 3.12 -7.45
C LYS A 47 -9.56 3.19 -5.99
N ILE A 48 -9.01 2.10 -5.46
CA ILE A 48 -8.45 2.10 -4.11
C ILE A 48 -7.27 3.10 -4.06
N PRO A 49 -7.24 4.03 -3.08
CA PRO A 49 -6.30 5.15 -3.03
C PRO A 49 -4.92 4.76 -2.47
N PHE A 50 -4.55 3.49 -2.64
CA PHE A 50 -3.23 2.94 -2.35
C PHE A 50 -3.00 1.72 -3.26
N GLU A 51 -1.74 1.40 -3.51
CA GLU A 51 -1.39 0.20 -4.26
C GLU A 51 -1.66 -1.05 -3.42
N ILE A 52 -2.31 -2.04 -4.02
CA ILE A 52 -2.56 -3.34 -3.39
C ILE A 52 -1.61 -4.32 -4.03
N GLY A 53 -0.63 -4.80 -3.28
CA GLY A 53 0.36 -5.76 -3.76
C GLY A 53 1.64 -5.73 -2.92
N ASP A 54 2.48 -6.74 -3.13
CA ASP A 54 3.82 -6.75 -2.56
C ASP A 54 4.65 -5.64 -3.23
N PRO A 55 5.27 -4.71 -2.47
CA PRO A 55 6.15 -3.67 -3.00
C PRO A 55 7.24 -4.21 -3.94
N PHE A 56 7.63 -5.47 -3.77
CA PHE A 56 8.55 -6.18 -4.65
C PHE A 56 8.08 -6.18 -6.11
N TYR A 57 6.77 -6.34 -6.38
CA TYR A 57 6.22 -6.39 -7.73
C TYR A 57 5.77 -5.01 -8.28
N SER A 58 6.23 -3.91 -7.68
CA SER A 58 5.98 -2.57 -8.23
C SER A 58 6.48 -2.44 -9.68
N ASP A 59 5.86 -1.57 -10.47
CA ASP A 59 6.21 -1.36 -11.88
C ASP A 59 7.69 -1.05 -12.08
N MET A 60 8.28 -0.27 -11.19
CA MET A 60 9.71 0.05 -11.19
C MET A 60 10.57 -1.19 -10.99
N ASN A 61 10.25 -2.03 -9.99
CA ASN A 61 10.99 -3.25 -9.71
C ASN A 61 10.83 -4.27 -10.84
N MET A 62 9.63 -4.43 -11.37
CA MET A 62 9.36 -5.31 -12.52
C MET A 62 10.10 -4.86 -13.78
N THR A 63 10.21 -3.55 -14.01
CA THR A 63 11.00 -2.99 -15.12
C THR A 63 12.49 -3.35 -14.96
N ARG A 64 13.03 -3.21 -13.75
CA ARG A 64 14.42 -3.59 -13.44
C ARG A 64 14.64 -5.10 -13.58
N LEU A 65 13.69 -5.93 -13.12
CA LEU A 65 13.75 -7.38 -13.22
C LEU A 65 13.76 -7.83 -14.68
N ARG A 66 12.83 -7.33 -15.50
CA ARG A 66 12.79 -7.60 -16.95
C ARG A 66 14.09 -7.20 -17.64
N GLY A 67 14.64 -6.03 -17.32
CA GLY A 67 15.92 -5.59 -17.86
C GLY A 67 17.09 -6.49 -17.45
N SER A 68 17.05 -7.04 -16.24
CA SER A 68 18.07 -7.97 -15.75
C SER A 68 17.95 -9.34 -16.42
N ILE A 69 16.73 -9.84 -16.62
CA ILE A 69 16.44 -11.08 -17.36
C ILE A 69 16.93 -10.95 -18.82
N ALA A 70 16.59 -9.86 -19.51
CA ALA A 70 17.04 -9.65 -20.89
C ALA A 70 18.57 -9.57 -21.02
N LYS A 71 19.26 -8.99 -20.02
CA LYS A 71 20.73 -9.00 -19.97
C LYS A 71 21.30 -10.40 -19.72
N ALA A 72 20.62 -11.20 -18.89
CA ALA A 72 20.95 -12.60 -18.66
C ALA A 72 20.83 -13.43 -19.93
N GLU A 73 19.69 -13.33 -20.62
CA GLU A 73 19.42 -14.01 -21.88
C GLU A 73 20.38 -13.58 -22.98
N ALA A 74 20.75 -12.29 -23.02
CA ALA A 74 21.76 -11.78 -23.95
C ALA A 74 23.21 -12.15 -23.56
N GLY A 75 23.43 -12.91 -22.48
CA GLY A 75 24.75 -13.32 -22.01
C GLY A 75 25.61 -12.18 -21.46
N LYS A 76 25.03 -11.02 -21.14
CA LYS A 76 25.73 -9.79 -20.69
C LYS A 76 25.92 -9.72 -19.19
N LEU A 77 25.69 -10.82 -18.45
CA LEU A 77 25.92 -10.86 -17.02
C LEU A 77 27.41 -11.06 -16.72
N LYS A 78 27.92 -10.26 -15.79
CA LYS A 78 29.25 -10.44 -15.24
C LYS A 78 29.13 -11.34 -14.01
N ARG A 79 29.85 -12.48 -14.01
CA ARG A 79 30.00 -13.29 -12.79
C ARG A 79 30.89 -12.54 -11.82
N HIS A 80 30.41 -12.40 -10.59
CA HIS A 80 31.19 -11.94 -9.45
C HIS A 80 31.37 -13.13 -8.50
N ALA A 81 32.51 -13.17 -7.80
CA ALA A 81 32.70 -14.13 -6.71
C ALA A 81 31.67 -13.85 -5.61
N LEU A 82 31.35 -14.88 -4.82
CA LEU A 82 30.54 -14.67 -3.61
C LEU A 82 31.28 -13.67 -2.72
N ILE A 83 30.56 -12.66 -2.25
CA ILE A 83 31.10 -11.74 -1.26
C ILE A 83 30.96 -12.47 0.07
N GLU A 84 32.09 -12.88 0.64
CA GLU A 84 32.13 -13.33 2.03
C GLU A 84 31.95 -12.12 2.96
N GLU A 85 31.27 -12.34 4.10
CA GLU A 85 30.91 -11.32 5.11
C GLU A 85 32.09 -10.48 5.61
#